data_AF-A0A5E4M0N1-F1
#
_entry.id   AF-A0A5E4M0N1-F1
#
_cell.length_a   1.000
_cell.length_b   1.000
_cell.length_c   1.000
_cell.angle_alpha   90.00
_cell.angle_beta   90.00
_cell.angle_gamma   90.00
#
_symmetry.space_group_name_H-M   'P 1'
#
loop_
_entity.id
_entity.type
_entity.pdbx_description
1 polymer ?
#
loop_
_entity_poly.entity_id
_entity_poly.type
_entity_poly.pdbx_seq_one_letter_code
_entity_poly.pdbx_strand_id
1 'polypeptide(L)'
;MGSCTFIVCSTLLLFQLFTTKHTSAENDLPFISKTYKCINNTCIISKFQNEKNENYGINESLDVCRLTCGQYGSLWPRPTITTIIKDSVIEFGLDNITFNTSSVVDDLGKEYTTEVALVWLSSLKKLCEPQCSPNVNNLTIHVTTVTPFTNLKWSTNESYSLNISTNLDQITVNITAQTVYGARHGMETLRQLISTYKSNYSNKTLVIAREVQIIDEPIYTHRGFMLDTSRNYFPLSSIKRTIDAMGHSKLNVFHWHATDSHSFPLDLPSAPQMARYGAYSPEKIYSYEEIKDLLRYALVRGVRIIMEIDSPAHMGYGWQWGKEAGYGDMVICLGKHPWWDYCLQPPCGQLNPLNNNTYMWLGKIYKDLVSVFPKGETFHMGGDEVAVRCWNTTAEIVDWMRTNNRSLTENTYLDLWSEFHNKALNVYDNEVGDSDSDIIVWSSGLTEPHIIEKHLTKERYTIEVWQGNTVSMDLANLGYKVIVAVEDIYYLDHGLRPPTTYHSWKVIYNNKLPTVNNSNLILGAETCMFSEFVDDYSLDIKVWPRAAALAERLWTNPPTDALAAEYRLLQHRERLVTLGLKPDRTTPEWCNDREGECIISY
;
A
#
# COMPACT_ATOMS: atom_id res chain seq x y z
N MET A 1 73.74 20.13 49.01
CA MET A 1 74.27 18.82 49.45
C MET A 1 73.18 17.80 49.17
N GLY A 2 73.29 16.77 48.35
CA GLY A 2 74.32 16.26 47.46
C GLY A 2 73.63 15.25 46.54
N SER A 3 74.12 15.14 45.31
CA SER A 3 73.66 14.28 44.22
C SER A 3 73.71 12.79 44.54
N CYS A 4 72.86 11.97 43.92
CA CYS A 4 73.32 10.83 43.11
C CYS A 4 72.19 10.16 42.30
N THR A 5 72.51 9.95 41.03
CA THR A 5 71.78 9.29 39.93
C THR A 5 71.72 7.77 40.11
N PHE A 6 70.65 7.09 39.68
CA PHE A 6 70.75 5.75 39.12
C PHE A 6 69.68 5.49 38.04
N ILE A 7 70.17 4.97 36.92
CA ILE A 7 69.49 4.56 35.69
C ILE A 7 68.97 3.14 35.88
N VAL A 8 67.75 2.83 35.40
CA VAL A 8 67.35 1.44 35.11
C VAL A 8 66.67 1.35 33.75
N CYS A 9 67.29 0.50 32.92
CA CYS A 9 66.95 0.08 31.58
C CYS A 9 65.59 -0.65 31.51
N SER A 10 64.79 -0.42 30.46
CA SER A 10 63.66 -1.28 30.11
C SER A 10 63.92 -1.94 28.75
N THR A 11 64.17 -3.24 28.77
CA THR A 11 64.34 -4.10 27.60
C THR A 11 62.99 -4.44 26.97
N LEU A 12 62.77 -4.01 25.71
CA LEU A 12 61.69 -4.50 24.85
C LEU A 12 62.02 -5.92 24.35
N LEU A 13 61.15 -6.89 24.62
CA LEU A 13 61.15 -8.19 23.94
C LEU A 13 60.43 -8.05 22.59
N LEU A 14 61.16 -8.21 21.49
CA LEU A 14 60.63 -8.46 20.15
C LEU A 14 60.32 -9.96 20.00
N PHE A 15 59.05 -10.32 19.88
CA PHE A 15 58.64 -11.64 19.38
C PHE A 15 58.63 -11.61 17.84
N GLN A 16 59.64 -12.23 17.23
CA GLN A 16 59.62 -12.56 15.81
C GLN A 16 58.69 -13.75 15.57
N LEU A 17 57.51 -13.51 15.01
CA LEU A 17 56.69 -14.54 14.40
C LEU A 17 57.24 -14.81 12.99
N PHE A 18 57.91 -15.95 12.83
CA PHE A 18 58.20 -16.53 11.52
C PHE A 18 56.89 -16.98 10.87
N THR A 19 56.29 -16.15 10.03
CA THR A 19 55.27 -16.61 9.08
C THR A 19 55.98 -17.25 7.91
N THR A 20 56.02 -18.58 7.90
CA THR A 20 56.29 -19.36 6.70
C THR A 20 55.28 -18.94 5.62
N LYS A 21 55.78 -18.39 4.50
CA LYS A 21 54.98 -18.21 3.30
C LYS A 21 54.55 -19.58 2.80
N HIS A 22 53.35 -20.02 3.19
CA HIS A 22 52.63 -21.00 2.40
C HIS A 22 52.34 -20.35 1.05
N THR A 23 53.02 -20.82 0.01
CA THR A 23 52.63 -20.60 -1.38
C THR A 23 51.30 -21.34 -1.61
N SER A 24 50.18 -20.70 -1.30
CA SER A 24 48.85 -21.18 -1.69
C SER A 24 48.57 -20.77 -3.13
N ALA A 25 49.14 -21.50 -4.08
CA ALA A 25 48.77 -21.41 -5.49
C ALA A 25 47.45 -22.16 -5.81
N GLU A 26 46.63 -22.46 -4.79
CA GLU A 26 45.40 -23.28 -4.91
C GLU A 26 44.08 -22.56 -4.58
N ASN A 27 44.08 -21.29 -4.15
CA ASN A 27 42.85 -20.69 -3.59
C ASN A 27 42.18 -19.58 -4.41
N ASP A 28 42.38 -19.57 -5.73
CA ASP A 28 41.74 -18.58 -6.60
C ASP A 28 40.89 -19.25 -7.70
N LEU A 29 40.25 -20.38 -7.33
CA LEU A 29 39.23 -21.01 -8.15
C LEU A 29 38.11 -19.98 -8.39
N PRO A 30 37.80 -19.64 -9.65
CA PRO A 30 36.76 -18.67 -9.94
C PRO A 30 35.42 -19.16 -9.40
N PHE A 31 34.61 -18.22 -8.89
CA PHE A 31 33.22 -18.54 -8.60
C PHE A 31 32.51 -18.96 -9.89
N ILE A 32 31.55 -19.86 -9.74
CA ILE A 32 30.78 -20.41 -10.86
C ILE A 32 29.52 -19.57 -11.01
N SER A 33 29.33 -19.00 -12.19
CA SER A 33 28.11 -18.31 -12.59
C SER A 33 27.11 -19.28 -13.24
N LYS A 34 25.82 -18.95 -13.15
CA LYS A 34 24.72 -19.74 -13.72
C LYS A 34 24.16 -18.99 -14.93
N THR A 35 23.84 -19.73 -15.98
CA THR A 35 23.06 -19.23 -17.12
C THR A 35 21.68 -19.87 -17.14
N TYR A 36 20.71 -19.18 -17.73
CA TYR A 36 19.30 -19.57 -17.73
C TYR A 36 18.73 -19.68 -19.14
N LYS A 37 17.76 -20.58 -19.33
CA LYS A 37 16.97 -20.70 -20.56
C LYS A 37 15.50 -21.00 -20.25
N CYS A 38 14.60 -20.50 -21.08
CA CYS A 38 13.19 -20.82 -20.97
C CYS A 38 12.91 -22.23 -21.54
N ILE A 39 12.38 -23.13 -20.71
CA ILE A 39 11.86 -24.44 -21.13
C ILE A 39 10.48 -24.62 -20.51
N ASN A 40 9.48 -24.93 -21.34
CA ASN A 40 8.09 -25.14 -20.89
C ASN A 40 7.59 -24.02 -19.96
N ASN A 41 7.80 -22.76 -20.36
CA ASN A 41 7.42 -21.56 -19.61
C ASN A 41 8.10 -21.43 -18.22
N THR A 42 9.24 -22.08 -18.04
CA THR A 42 10.02 -22.09 -16.78
C THR A 42 11.46 -21.73 -17.07
N CYS A 43 12.06 -20.83 -16.29
CA CYS A 43 13.47 -20.45 -16.42
C CYS A 43 14.35 -21.45 -15.68
N ILE A 44 15.00 -22.36 -16.42
CA ILE A 44 15.87 -23.39 -15.85
C ILE A 44 17.34 -23.07 -16.07
N ILE A 45 18.21 -23.57 -15.18
CA ILE A 45 19.66 -23.44 -15.33
C ILE A 45 20.12 -24.22 -16.57
N SER A 46 20.78 -23.54 -17.52
CA SER A 46 21.35 -24.15 -18.72
C SER A 46 22.79 -24.60 -18.56
N LYS A 47 23.65 -23.80 -17.94
CA LYS A 47 25.09 -24.06 -17.80
C LYS A 47 25.64 -23.41 -16.54
N PHE A 48 26.72 -23.99 -16.04
CA PHE A 48 27.61 -23.45 -15.03
C PHE A 48 28.90 -22.97 -15.72
N GLN A 49 29.29 -21.71 -15.54
CA GLN A 49 30.43 -21.07 -16.23
C GLN A 49 31.42 -20.47 -15.22
N ASN A 50 32.71 -20.40 -15.58
CA ASN A 50 33.75 -19.80 -14.73
C ASN A 50 33.81 -18.27 -14.94
N GLU A 51 33.78 -17.48 -13.85
CA GLU A 51 33.69 -16.01 -13.91
C GLU A 51 34.89 -15.26 -14.54
N LYS A 52 36.07 -15.88 -14.66
CA LYS A 52 37.32 -15.14 -14.95
C LYS A 52 37.52 -14.67 -16.41
N ASN A 53 36.67 -15.05 -17.39
CA ASN A 53 37.04 -14.86 -18.81
C ASN A 53 35.95 -14.49 -19.84
N GLU A 54 34.67 -14.24 -19.51
CA GLU A 54 33.66 -14.03 -20.58
C GLU A 54 32.62 -12.92 -20.31
N ASN A 55 32.22 -12.24 -21.39
CA ASN A 55 31.02 -11.41 -21.48
C ASN A 55 29.80 -12.33 -21.36
N TYR A 56 28.92 -12.10 -20.39
CA TYR A 56 27.65 -12.84 -20.33
C TYR A 56 26.82 -12.52 -21.57
N GLY A 57 26.23 -13.55 -22.18
CA GLY A 57 25.27 -13.36 -23.25
C GLY A 57 24.03 -12.64 -22.73
N ILE A 58 23.45 -11.78 -23.58
CA ILE A 58 22.22 -11.04 -23.29
C ILE A 58 21.09 -11.91 -22.71
N ASN A 59 20.98 -13.18 -23.15
CA ASN A 59 19.92 -14.11 -22.78
C ASN A 59 20.25 -15.02 -21.59
N GLU A 60 21.35 -14.77 -20.87
CA GLU A 60 21.87 -15.78 -19.94
C GLU A 60 21.50 -15.54 -18.47
N SER A 61 21.01 -14.37 -18.08
CA SER A 61 20.60 -14.12 -16.69
C SER A 61 19.15 -14.54 -16.40
N LEU A 62 18.88 -14.90 -15.14
CA LEU A 62 17.53 -15.28 -14.70
C LEU A 62 16.51 -14.18 -14.93
N ASP A 63 16.85 -12.93 -14.59
CA ASP A 63 15.93 -11.80 -14.75
C ASP A 63 15.60 -11.53 -16.23
N VAL A 64 16.55 -11.75 -17.14
CA VAL A 64 16.31 -11.60 -18.58
C VAL A 64 15.46 -12.75 -19.11
N CYS A 65 15.74 -13.99 -18.70
CA CYS A 65 14.87 -15.13 -19.02
C CYS A 65 13.42 -14.86 -18.59
N ARG A 66 13.23 -14.29 -17.39
CA ARG A 66 11.93 -13.93 -16.82
C ARG A 66 11.20 -12.79 -17.55
N LEU A 67 11.85 -12.02 -18.42
CA LEU A 67 11.16 -10.98 -19.19
C LEU A 67 10.21 -11.59 -20.23
N THR A 68 10.62 -12.69 -20.87
CA THR A 68 9.93 -13.26 -22.04
C THR A 68 9.45 -14.70 -21.83
N CYS A 69 9.89 -15.39 -20.78
CA CYS A 69 9.51 -16.77 -20.53
C CYS A 69 8.07 -16.91 -20.02
N GLY A 70 7.24 -17.68 -20.72
CA GLY A 70 5.83 -17.88 -20.39
C GLY A 70 4.92 -16.76 -20.88
N GLN A 71 3.60 -16.99 -20.76
CA GLN A 71 2.58 -16.09 -21.33
C GLN A 71 2.70 -14.64 -20.85
N TYR A 72 3.03 -14.44 -19.57
CA TYR A 72 3.05 -13.13 -18.92
C TYR A 72 4.46 -12.66 -18.57
N GLY A 73 5.51 -13.40 -18.95
CA GLY A 73 6.84 -13.21 -18.39
C GLY A 73 6.78 -13.18 -16.86
N SER A 74 7.37 -12.14 -16.29
CA SER A 74 7.37 -11.84 -14.86
C SER A 74 6.49 -10.65 -14.48
N LEU A 75 5.49 -10.30 -15.30
CA LEU A 75 4.58 -9.19 -15.00
C LEU A 75 3.78 -9.43 -13.71
N TRP A 76 3.67 -8.39 -12.89
CA TRP A 76 2.88 -8.35 -11.67
C TRP A 76 2.22 -6.98 -11.44
N PRO A 77 0.88 -6.89 -11.37
CA PRO A 77 -0.07 -7.91 -11.77
C PRO A 77 0.10 -8.33 -13.24
N ARG A 78 -0.27 -9.56 -13.59
CA ARG A 78 -0.42 -9.98 -14.98
C ARG A 78 -1.51 -9.13 -15.68
N PRO A 79 -1.48 -8.92 -17.00
CA PRO A 79 -2.56 -8.21 -17.68
C PRO A 79 -3.85 -9.03 -17.83
N THR A 80 -4.99 -8.35 -18.02
CA THR A 80 -6.33 -8.97 -18.10
C THR A 80 -6.78 -9.39 -19.49
N ILE A 81 -6.49 -8.62 -20.54
CA ILE A 81 -7.12 -8.79 -21.87
C ILE A 81 -6.18 -9.46 -22.87
N THR A 82 -5.12 -8.76 -23.30
CA THR A 82 -4.17 -9.27 -24.31
C THR A 82 -2.76 -9.15 -23.77
N THR A 83 -1.97 -10.20 -23.93
CA THR A 83 -0.53 -10.18 -23.63
C THR A 83 0.18 -11.02 -24.67
N ILE A 84 0.99 -10.36 -25.47
CA ILE A 84 1.91 -10.98 -26.42
C ILE A 84 3.28 -10.43 -26.11
N ILE A 85 4.19 -11.28 -25.66
CA ILE A 85 5.60 -10.97 -25.43
C ILE A 85 6.39 -11.95 -26.27
N LYS A 86 7.12 -11.47 -27.27
CA LYS A 86 7.99 -12.33 -28.08
C LYS A 86 9.22 -12.72 -27.29
N ASP A 87 9.76 -13.91 -27.59
CA ASP A 87 10.96 -14.45 -26.95
C ASP A 87 12.25 -13.81 -27.51
N SER A 88 12.38 -12.51 -27.32
CA SER A 88 13.58 -11.75 -27.67
C SER A 88 13.65 -10.44 -26.88
N VAL A 89 14.88 -10.02 -26.62
CA VAL A 89 15.19 -8.77 -25.92
C VAL A 89 16.17 -7.93 -26.74
N ILE A 90 16.26 -6.65 -26.41
CA ILE A 90 17.18 -5.70 -27.02
C ILE A 90 17.78 -4.80 -25.93
N GLU A 91 19.05 -4.44 -26.09
CA GLU A 91 19.75 -3.54 -25.16
C GLU A 91 19.43 -2.08 -25.45
N PHE A 92 19.54 -1.20 -24.46
CA PHE A 92 19.42 0.25 -24.65
C PHE A 92 20.15 1.04 -23.55
N GLY A 93 20.40 2.32 -23.80
CA GLY A 93 21.11 3.22 -22.89
C GLY A 93 20.16 3.98 -21.96
N LEU A 94 20.54 4.12 -20.68
CA LEU A 94 19.78 4.91 -19.70
C LEU A 94 19.67 6.40 -20.10
N ASP A 95 20.75 6.95 -20.68
CA ASP A 95 20.81 8.35 -21.10
C ASP A 95 20.08 8.62 -22.42
N ASN A 96 19.65 7.56 -23.11
CA ASN A 96 19.02 7.63 -24.44
C ASN A 96 17.49 7.44 -24.38
N ILE A 97 16.88 7.69 -23.22
CA ILE A 97 15.44 7.58 -23.01
C ILE A 97 14.79 8.94 -23.26
N THR A 98 13.84 8.99 -24.20
CA THR A 98 13.07 10.20 -24.52
C THR A 98 11.59 9.96 -24.29
N PHE A 99 10.94 10.88 -23.58
CA PHE A 99 9.49 10.89 -23.41
C PHE A 99 8.85 11.89 -24.37
N ASN A 100 7.85 11.45 -25.11
CA ASN A 100 7.02 12.30 -25.93
C ASN A 100 5.57 12.28 -25.39
N THR A 101 5.16 13.41 -24.82
CA THR A 101 3.84 13.64 -24.23
C THR A 101 3.00 14.63 -25.06
N SER A 102 3.38 14.91 -26.31
CA SER A 102 2.67 15.89 -27.16
C SER A 102 1.20 15.55 -27.39
N SER A 103 0.87 14.25 -27.30
CA SER A 103 -0.48 13.70 -27.49
C SER A 103 -1.27 13.56 -26.19
N VAL A 104 -0.80 14.15 -25.09
CA VAL A 104 -1.57 14.29 -23.85
C VAL A 104 -2.44 15.54 -23.97
N VAL A 105 -3.74 15.37 -23.68
CA VAL A 105 -4.82 16.30 -24.07
C VAL A 105 -4.61 17.74 -23.58
N ASP A 106 -4.26 17.92 -22.32
CA ASP A 106 -4.20 19.20 -21.64
C ASP A 106 -2.89 19.40 -20.85
N ASP A 107 -2.62 20.63 -20.43
CA ASP A 107 -1.35 20.97 -19.80
C ASP A 107 -1.21 20.37 -18.39
N LEU A 108 -2.31 20.25 -17.65
CA LEU A 108 -2.34 19.53 -16.36
C LEU A 108 -2.00 18.04 -16.55
N GLY A 109 -2.55 17.41 -17.59
CA GLY A 109 -2.20 16.03 -17.93
C GLY A 109 -0.74 15.87 -18.31
N LYS A 110 -0.17 16.83 -19.05
CA LYS A 110 1.26 16.82 -19.42
C LYS A 110 2.17 16.99 -18.20
N GLU A 111 1.82 17.88 -17.28
CA GLU A 111 2.53 18.07 -16.01
C GLU A 111 2.52 16.79 -15.19
N TYR A 112 1.34 16.20 -14.97
CA TYR A 112 1.21 14.91 -14.28
C TYR A 112 2.03 13.82 -14.95
N THR A 113 1.94 13.68 -16.28
CA THR A 113 2.68 12.65 -17.03
C THR A 113 4.19 12.86 -16.95
N THR A 114 4.65 14.10 -16.87
CA THR A 114 6.07 14.44 -16.66
C THR A 114 6.54 13.97 -15.29
N GLU A 115 5.77 14.20 -14.23
CA GLU A 115 6.10 13.71 -12.89
C GLU A 115 6.11 12.17 -12.84
N VAL A 116 5.16 11.51 -13.50
CA VAL A 116 5.15 10.05 -13.64
C VAL A 116 6.41 9.55 -14.35
N ALA A 117 6.84 10.22 -15.42
CA ALA A 117 8.08 9.90 -16.12
C ALA A 117 9.32 10.07 -15.24
N LEU A 118 9.36 11.08 -14.37
CA LEU A 118 10.44 11.27 -13.40
C LEU A 118 10.48 10.15 -12.35
N VAL A 119 9.32 9.75 -11.82
CA VAL A 119 9.23 8.60 -10.90
C VAL A 119 9.70 7.32 -11.60
N TRP A 120 9.22 7.08 -12.82
CA TRP A 120 9.62 5.93 -13.63
C TRP A 120 11.13 5.88 -13.89
N LEU A 121 11.73 7.01 -14.27
CA LEU A 121 13.19 7.12 -14.48
C LEU A 121 13.97 6.89 -13.19
N SER A 122 13.49 7.43 -12.07
CA SER A 122 14.09 7.21 -10.75
C SER A 122 14.08 5.74 -10.36
N SER A 123 12.96 5.05 -10.56
CA SER A 123 12.84 3.61 -10.32
C SER A 123 13.72 2.79 -11.27
N LEU A 124 13.86 3.20 -12.53
CA LEU A 124 14.72 2.52 -13.50
C LEU A 124 16.21 2.65 -13.13
N LYS A 125 16.64 3.83 -12.67
CA LYS A 125 18.02 4.08 -12.20
C LYS A 125 18.47 3.11 -11.11
N LYS A 126 17.54 2.63 -10.28
CA LYS A 126 17.84 1.63 -9.23
C LYS A 126 18.31 0.29 -9.79
N LEU A 127 17.87 -0.11 -10.98
CA LEU A 127 18.40 -1.32 -11.64
C LEU A 127 19.89 -1.18 -11.97
N CYS A 128 20.33 0.06 -12.24
CA CYS A 128 21.67 0.40 -12.66
C CYS A 128 22.68 0.59 -11.53
N GLU A 129 22.33 0.44 -10.25
CA GLU A 129 23.31 0.54 -9.16
C GLU A 129 24.23 -0.71 -9.13
N PRO A 130 25.58 -0.57 -9.06
CA PRO A 130 26.33 0.69 -8.93
C PRO A 130 26.51 1.46 -10.24
N GLN A 131 26.60 0.79 -11.40
CA GLN A 131 26.64 1.45 -12.71
C GLN A 131 26.08 0.60 -13.87
N CYS A 132 25.45 1.27 -14.84
CA CYS A 132 25.11 0.70 -16.14
C CYS A 132 26.12 1.13 -17.21
N SER A 133 26.42 0.25 -18.17
CA SER A 133 27.19 0.57 -19.36
C SER A 133 26.42 1.57 -20.23
N PRO A 134 27.11 2.58 -20.82
CA PRO A 134 26.50 3.41 -21.84
C PRO A 134 26.26 2.55 -23.08
N ASN A 135 25.00 2.42 -23.49
CA ASN A 135 24.59 1.66 -24.68
C ASN A 135 23.93 2.61 -25.68
N VAL A 136 23.94 2.26 -26.96
CA VAL A 136 23.70 3.16 -28.09
C VAL A 136 22.24 3.22 -28.54
N ASN A 137 21.44 2.18 -28.30
CA ASN A 137 20.06 2.17 -28.80
C ASN A 137 19.20 3.20 -28.06
N ASN A 138 18.35 3.88 -28.85
CA ASN A 138 17.47 4.94 -28.36
C ASN A 138 16.09 4.37 -28.01
N LEU A 139 15.58 4.72 -26.82
CA LEU A 139 14.25 4.36 -26.35
C LEU A 139 13.35 5.60 -26.39
N THR A 140 12.38 5.63 -27.30
CA THR A 140 11.38 6.69 -27.36
C THR A 140 10.04 6.19 -26.86
N ILE A 141 9.49 6.85 -25.85
CA ILE A 141 8.22 6.50 -25.20
C ILE A 141 7.20 7.57 -25.56
N HIS A 142 6.21 7.21 -26.37
CA HIS A 142 5.07 8.05 -26.72
C HIS A 142 3.90 7.77 -25.78
N VAL A 143 3.42 8.81 -25.10
CA VAL A 143 2.24 8.73 -24.23
C VAL A 143 1.11 9.52 -24.86
N THR A 144 -0.04 8.86 -25.03
CA THR A 144 -1.27 9.44 -25.57
C THR A 144 -2.41 9.24 -24.59
N THR A 145 -3.13 10.31 -24.26
CA THR A 145 -4.37 10.25 -23.47
C THR A 145 -5.54 10.81 -24.25
N VAL A 146 -6.75 10.34 -23.96
CA VAL A 146 -7.97 10.74 -24.69
C VAL A 146 -8.76 11.81 -23.95
N THR A 147 -8.78 11.77 -22.61
CA THR A 147 -9.54 12.70 -21.77
C THR A 147 -8.62 13.72 -21.07
N PRO A 148 -9.14 14.93 -20.78
CA PRO A 148 -8.46 15.90 -19.93
C PRO A 148 -8.15 15.34 -18.54
N PHE A 149 -7.19 15.95 -17.86
CA PHE A 149 -6.86 15.62 -16.49
C PHE A 149 -8.08 15.79 -15.57
N THR A 150 -8.31 14.78 -14.72
CA THR A 150 -9.34 14.77 -13.68
C THR A 150 -8.80 14.07 -12.44
N ASN A 151 -9.43 14.25 -11.29
CA ASN A 151 -9.01 13.56 -10.06
C ASN A 151 -9.31 12.05 -10.14
N LEU A 152 -8.46 11.24 -9.51
CA LEU A 152 -8.63 9.79 -9.42
C LEU A 152 -9.86 9.47 -8.55
N LYS A 153 -10.82 8.73 -9.08
CA LYS A 153 -12.05 8.29 -8.43
C LYS A 153 -12.33 6.82 -8.76
N TRP A 154 -13.30 6.18 -8.10
CA TRP A 154 -13.74 4.82 -8.45
C TRP A 154 -14.23 4.70 -9.91
N SER A 155 -14.77 5.77 -10.49
CA SER A 155 -15.23 5.79 -11.88
C SER A 155 -14.11 6.06 -12.91
N THR A 156 -12.88 6.30 -12.45
CA THR A 156 -11.75 6.58 -13.34
C THR A 156 -11.43 5.36 -14.19
N ASN A 157 -11.39 5.56 -15.51
CA ASN A 157 -10.93 4.53 -16.42
C ASN A 157 -9.40 4.38 -16.31
N GLU A 158 -8.96 3.21 -15.85
CA GLU A 158 -7.56 2.85 -15.63
C GLU A 158 -6.99 1.94 -16.74
N SER A 159 -7.70 1.78 -17.87
CA SER A 159 -7.27 0.91 -18.97
C SER A 159 -6.18 1.54 -19.84
N TYR A 160 -5.35 0.69 -20.44
CA TYR A 160 -4.29 1.10 -21.35
C TYR A 160 -3.97 0.05 -22.40
N SER A 161 -3.34 0.51 -23.48
CA SER A 161 -2.66 -0.30 -24.48
C SER A 161 -1.18 0.07 -24.50
N LEU A 162 -0.32 -0.93 -24.49
CA LEU A 162 1.13 -0.80 -24.56
C LEU A 162 1.66 -1.62 -25.73
N ASN A 163 2.40 -0.97 -26.63
CA ASN A 163 3.06 -1.62 -27.75
C ASN A 163 4.54 -1.26 -27.78
N ILE A 164 5.42 -2.26 -27.80
CA ILE A 164 6.86 -2.11 -28.00
C ILE A 164 7.21 -2.66 -29.37
N SER A 165 7.83 -1.83 -30.20
CA SER A 165 8.35 -2.23 -31.50
C SER A 165 9.77 -1.71 -31.71
N THR A 166 10.57 -2.48 -32.43
CA THR A 166 11.96 -2.13 -32.73
C THR A 166 12.19 -2.06 -34.23
N ASN A 167 12.79 -0.99 -34.70
CA ASN A 167 13.28 -0.86 -36.06
C ASN A 167 14.76 -0.49 -36.01
N LEU A 168 15.64 -1.39 -36.47
CA LEU A 168 17.09 -1.27 -36.33
C LEU A 168 17.49 -0.97 -34.88
N ASP A 169 18.09 0.20 -34.63
CA ASP A 169 18.62 0.65 -33.33
C ASP A 169 17.62 1.54 -32.55
N GLN A 170 16.40 1.73 -33.06
CA GLN A 170 15.37 2.54 -32.43
C GLN A 170 14.26 1.68 -31.83
N ILE A 171 14.05 1.84 -30.53
CA ILE A 171 12.99 1.20 -29.75
C ILE A 171 11.88 2.22 -29.56
N THR A 172 10.68 1.91 -30.06
CA THR A 172 9.51 2.77 -29.94
C THR A 172 8.50 2.09 -29.03
N VAL A 173 8.12 2.78 -27.96
CA VAL A 173 7.06 2.37 -27.04
C VAL A 173 5.88 3.31 -27.23
N ASN A 174 4.71 2.76 -27.50
CA ASN A 174 3.46 3.52 -27.58
C ASN A 174 2.56 3.09 -26.41
N ILE A 175 2.22 4.05 -25.55
CA ILE A 175 1.24 3.88 -24.47
C ILE A 175 0.04 4.78 -24.78
N THR A 176 -1.12 4.16 -24.95
CA THR A 176 -2.39 4.86 -25.19
C THR A 176 -3.38 4.49 -24.10
N ALA A 177 -4.02 5.48 -23.50
CA ALA A 177 -4.99 5.27 -22.42
C ALA A 177 -6.14 6.28 -22.48
N GLN A 178 -7.28 5.93 -21.88
CA GLN A 178 -8.40 6.87 -21.78
C GLN A 178 -8.05 8.07 -20.89
N THR A 179 -7.39 7.81 -19.77
CA THR A 179 -6.98 8.81 -18.77
C THR A 179 -5.46 8.77 -18.54
N VAL A 180 -4.93 9.79 -17.87
CA VAL A 180 -3.53 9.80 -17.40
C VAL A 180 -3.20 8.65 -16.44
N TYR A 181 -4.19 8.10 -15.73
CA TYR A 181 -3.99 7.01 -14.77
C TYR A 181 -3.79 5.66 -15.46
N GLY A 182 -4.55 5.40 -16.53
CA GLY A 182 -4.27 4.25 -17.40
C GLY A 182 -2.88 4.33 -18.03
N ALA A 183 -2.48 5.52 -18.51
CA ALA A 183 -1.14 5.72 -19.04
C ALA A 183 -0.04 5.45 -17.99
N ARG A 184 -0.25 5.91 -16.75
CA ARG A 184 0.65 5.63 -15.61
C ARG A 184 0.80 4.13 -15.35
N HIS A 185 -0.29 3.36 -15.39
CA HIS A 185 -0.24 1.90 -15.25
C HIS A 185 0.47 1.21 -16.42
N GLY A 186 0.30 1.74 -17.64
CA GLY A 186 1.08 1.32 -18.80
C GLY A 186 2.57 1.57 -18.63
N MET A 187 2.97 2.72 -18.05
CA MET A 187 4.37 3.00 -17.72
C MET A 187 4.91 2.06 -16.64
N GLU A 188 4.10 1.71 -15.64
CA GLU A 188 4.48 0.69 -14.64
C GLU A 188 4.71 -0.68 -15.30
N THR A 189 3.82 -1.11 -16.19
CA THR A 189 3.99 -2.36 -16.96
C THR A 189 5.24 -2.30 -17.85
N LEU A 190 5.53 -1.16 -18.49
CA LEU A 190 6.77 -0.95 -19.24
C LEU A 190 8.02 -1.16 -18.37
N ARG A 191 8.02 -0.63 -17.13
CA ARG A 191 9.14 -0.80 -16.18
C ARG A 191 9.38 -2.27 -15.82
N GLN A 192 8.36 -3.11 -15.88
CA GLN A 192 8.47 -4.55 -15.59
C GLN A 192 8.97 -5.37 -16.78
N LEU A 193 8.90 -4.81 -17.99
CA LEU A 193 9.44 -5.38 -19.24
C LEU A 193 10.93 -5.02 -19.46
N ILE A 194 11.53 -4.32 -18.49
CA ILE A 194 12.93 -3.92 -18.50
C ILE A 194 13.66 -4.61 -17.35
N SER A 195 14.86 -5.10 -17.64
CA SER A 195 15.77 -5.67 -16.65
C SER A 195 17.22 -5.29 -16.96
N THR A 196 18.15 -5.83 -16.19
CA THR A 196 19.58 -5.75 -16.45
C THR A 196 20.20 -7.13 -16.44
N TYR A 197 21.27 -7.30 -17.21
CA TYR A 197 22.22 -8.40 -17.02
C TYR A 197 23.63 -7.84 -16.80
N LYS A 198 24.52 -8.62 -16.18
CA LYS A 198 25.92 -8.21 -16.00
C LYS A 198 26.64 -8.40 -17.34
N SER A 199 27.07 -7.34 -18.01
CA SER A 199 27.83 -7.47 -19.26
C SER A 199 29.32 -7.75 -19.00
N ASN A 200 29.84 -7.28 -17.87
CA ASN A 200 31.16 -7.62 -17.34
C ASN A 200 31.13 -7.58 -15.80
N TYR A 201 32.28 -7.79 -15.15
CA TYR A 201 32.37 -7.87 -13.68
C TYR A 201 31.88 -6.61 -12.95
N SER A 202 31.96 -5.43 -13.60
CA SER A 202 31.70 -4.12 -13.01
C SER A 202 30.48 -3.40 -13.55
N ASN A 203 29.90 -3.83 -14.68
CA ASN A 203 28.84 -3.10 -15.37
C ASN A 203 27.60 -3.97 -15.62
N LYS A 204 26.45 -3.34 -15.42
CA LYS A 204 25.15 -3.85 -15.87
C LYS A 204 24.79 -3.27 -17.23
N THR A 205 24.02 -4.01 -18.04
CA THR A 205 23.44 -3.49 -19.29
C THR A 205 21.92 -3.59 -19.20
N LEU A 206 21.22 -2.51 -19.52
CA LEU A 206 19.76 -2.48 -19.59
C LEU A 206 19.27 -3.23 -20.83
N VAL A 207 18.22 -4.02 -20.64
CA VAL A 207 17.53 -4.75 -21.71
C VAL A 207 16.02 -4.64 -21.55
N ILE A 208 15.32 -4.65 -22.68
CA ILE A 208 13.86 -4.59 -22.76
C ILE A 208 13.34 -5.69 -23.70
N ALA A 209 12.14 -6.21 -23.42
CA ALA A 209 11.44 -7.08 -24.36
C ALA A 209 11.21 -6.38 -25.71
N ARG A 210 11.57 -7.03 -26.82
CA ARG A 210 11.69 -6.39 -28.15
C ARG A 210 10.34 -6.12 -28.83
N GLU A 211 9.44 -7.08 -28.77
CA GLU A 211 8.13 -7.03 -29.43
C GLU A 211 7.06 -7.40 -28.42
N VAL A 212 6.30 -6.40 -27.99
CA VAL A 212 5.27 -6.55 -26.95
C VAL A 212 3.98 -5.89 -27.39
N GLN A 213 2.86 -6.58 -27.19
CA GLN A 213 1.52 -6.02 -27.31
C GLN A 213 0.71 -6.39 -26.07
N ILE A 214 0.31 -5.39 -25.29
CA ILE A 214 -0.48 -5.54 -24.07
C ILE A 214 -1.72 -4.64 -24.16
N ILE A 215 -2.88 -5.20 -23.83
CA ILE A 215 -4.11 -4.46 -23.55
C ILE A 215 -4.56 -4.91 -22.17
N ASP A 216 -4.85 -3.96 -21.29
CA ASP A 216 -5.03 -4.24 -19.87
C ASP A 216 -5.96 -3.23 -19.20
N GLU A 217 -6.70 -3.72 -18.21
CA GLU A 217 -7.59 -2.93 -17.34
C GLU A 217 -7.87 -3.70 -16.04
N PRO A 218 -8.09 -3.00 -14.91
CA PRO A 218 -8.41 -3.66 -13.64
C PRO A 218 -9.86 -4.18 -13.61
N ILE A 219 -10.08 -5.31 -12.92
CA ILE A 219 -11.43 -5.84 -12.67
C ILE A 219 -12.17 -5.05 -11.58
N TYR A 220 -11.46 -4.68 -10.51
CA TYR A 220 -12.03 -3.96 -9.37
C TYR A 220 -11.49 -2.53 -9.28
N THR A 221 -12.38 -1.59 -8.98
CA THR A 221 -12.07 -0.15 -8.93
C THR A 221 -11.46 0.26 -7.59
N HIS A 222 -11.69 -0.52 -6.53
CA HIS A 222 -11.12 -0.33 -5.21
C HIS A 222 -10.04 -1.39 -4.94
N ARG A 223 -8.77 -0.98 -4.92
CA ARG A 223 -7.63 -1.88 -4.67
C ARG A 223 -6.78 -1.30 -3.55
N GLY A 224 -7.17 -1.63 -2.33
CA GLY A 224 -6.79 -0.87 -1.16
C GLY A 224 -5.74 -1.50 -0.27
N PHE A 225 -5.08 -0.63 0.47
CA PHE A 225 -4.23 -0.97 1.60
C PHE A 225 -4.49 0.07 2.70
N MET A 226 -4.92 -0.41 3.87
CA MET A 226 -5.13 0.42 5.05
C MET A 226 -3.90 0.39 5.96
N LEU A 227 -3.47 1.57 6.41
CA LEU A 227 -2.45 1.73 7.45
C LEU A 227 -3.00 2.54 8.62
N ASP A 228 -2.97 1.91 9.79
CA ASP A 228 -3.14 2.58 11.07
C ASP A 228 -1.86 3.32 11.44
N THR A 229 -1.98 4.62 11.70
CA THR A 229 -0.89 5.50 12.13
C THR A 229 -1.13 6.15 13.49
N SER A 230 -2.13 5.66 14.20
CA SER A 230 -2.52 6.13 15.53
C SER A 230 -2.04 5.22 16.64
N ARG A 231 -2.25 3.89 16.55
CA ARG A 231 -1.76 2.97 17.60
C ARG A 231 -0.24 3.05 17.68
N ASN A 232 0.46 3.17 16.55
CA ASN A 232 1.85 3.61 16.48
C ASN A 232 2.04 4.66 15.38
N TYR A 233 2.96 5.62 15.62
CA TYR A 233 3.30 6.64 14.63
C TYR A 233 4.25 6.10 13.55
N PHE A 234 4.01 6.50 12.30
CA PHE A 234 4.88 6.20 11.16
C PHE A 234 5.43 7.49 10.53
N PRO A 235 6.75 7.64 10.34
CA PRO A 235 7.29 8.77 9.61
C PRO A 235 6.76 8.83 8.18
N LEU A 236 6.61 10.03 7.62
CA LEU A 236 6.14 10.20 6.23
C LEU A 236 7.01 9.49 5.20
N SER A 237 8.30 9.32 5.46
CA SER A 237 9.20 8.52 4.60
C SER A 237 8.71 7.09 4.43
N SER A 238 8.06 6.54 5.45
CA SER A 238 7.60 5.15 5.50
C SER A 238 6.24 5.00 4.84
N ILE A 239 5.36 5.98 5.05
CA ILE A 239 4.10 6.09 4.32
C ILE A 239 4.38 6.26 2.81
N LYS A 240 5.29 7.16 2.44
CA LYS A 240 5.73 7.38 1.05
C LYS A 240 6.31 6.10 0.43
N ARG A 241 7.18 5.38 1.14
CA ARG A 241 7.75 4.10 0.71
C ARG A 241 6.69 3.03 0.49
N THR A 242 5.66 2.97 1.34
CA THR A 242 4.52 2.07 1.15
C THR A 242 3.71 2.44 -0.10
N ILE A 243 3.45 3.73 -0.32
CA ILE A 243 2.75 4.22 -1.51
C ILE A 243 3.56 3.96 -2.80
N ASP A 244 4.90 4.01 -2.76
CA ASP A 244 5.75 3.56 -3.87
C ASP A 244 5.46 2.10 -4.23
N ALA A 245 5.44 1.21 -3.24
CA ALA A 245 5.16 -0.21 -3.46
C ALA A 245 3.71 -0.50 -3.89
N MET A 246 2.76 0.29 -3.42
CA MET A 246 1.38 0.26 -3.92
C MET A 246 1.32 0.62 -5.40
N GLY A 247 1.96 1.73 -5.79
CA GLY A 247 2.06 2.17 -7.18
C GLY A 247 2.74 1.12 -8.06
N HIS A 248 3.82 0.50 -7.60
CA HIS A 248 4.50 -0.58 -8.33
C HIS A 248 3.67 -1.88 -8.41
N SER A 249 2.69 -2.06 -7.53
CA SER A 249 1.77 -3.20 -7.52
C SER A 249 0.41 -2.90 -8.16
N LYS A 250 0.18 -1.67 -8.63
CA LYS A 250 -1.10 -1.15 -9.13
C LYS A 250 -2.27 -1.17 -8.12
N LEU A 251 -1.97 -1.15 -6.81
CA LEU A 251 -2.94 -0.76 -5.78
C LEU A 251 -3.22 0.74 -5.94
N ASN A 252 -4.47 1.17 -5.73
CA ASN A 252 -4.90 2.53 -6.02
C ASN A 252 -5.57 3.27 -4.86
N VAL A 253 -5.81 2.61 -3.71
CA VAL A 253 -6.37 3.25 -2.52
C VAL A 253 -5.42 3.08 -1.34
N PHE A 254 -4.95 4.19 -0.78
CA PHE A 254 -4.33 4.23 0.53
C PHE A 254 -5.38 4.69 1.53
N HIS A 255 -5.89 3.74 2.31
CA HIS A 255 -6.81 4.02 3.39
C HIS A 255 -5.99 4.41 4.62
N TRP A 256 -6.05 5.69 4.98
CA TRP A 256 -5.27 6.24 6.08
C TRP A 256 -6.12 6.30 7.35
N HIS A 257 -5.99 5.27 8.18
CA HIS A 257 -6.51 5.25 9.54
C HIS A 257 -5.61 6.12 10.43
N ALA A 258 -5.91 7.42 10.44
CA ALA A 258 -4.99 8.43 10.94
C ALA A 258 -5.14 8.71 12.44
N THR A 259 -6.29 8.40 13.03
CA THR A 259 -6.61 8.72 14.43
C THR A 259 -7.30 7.53 15.10
N ASP A 260 -7.06 7.36 16.39
CA ASP A 260 -7.71 6.34 17.23
C ASP A 260 -7.72 6.85 18.69
N SER A 261 -8.29 6.06 19.61
CA SER A 261 -8.21 6.28 21.06
C SER A 261 -6.80 6.56 21.59
N HIS A 262 -5.79 5.94 20.96
CA HIS A 262 -4.38 6.00 21.37
C HIS A 262 -3.72 7.35 21.08
N SER A 263 -3.92 7.90 19.89
CA SER A 263 -3.34 9.18 19.51
C SER A 263 -4.13 9.93 18.44
N PHE A 264 -3.89 11.24 18.39
CA PHE A 264 -4.35 12.13 17.33
C PHE A 264 -3.14 12.87 16.74
N PRO A 265 -2.49 12.33 15.70
CA PRO A 265 -1.25 12.91 15.16
C PRO A 265 -1.48 14.03 14.13
N LEU A 266 -2.71 14.28 13.68
CA LEU A 266 -3.00 15.28 12.64
C LEU A 266 -2.97 16.71 13.22
N ASP A 267 -2.02 17.53 12.80
CA ASP A 267 -1.93 18.94 13.19
C ASP A 267 -2.74 19.81 12.22
N LEU A 268 -3.99 20.06 12.63
CA LEU A 268 -5.02 20.72 11.82
C LEU A 268 -5.20 22.19 12.23
N PRO A 269 -5.19 23.16 11.29
CA PRO A 269 -5.24 24.59 11.61
C PRO A 269 -6.45 25.04 12.45
N SER A 270 -7.62 24.46 12.18
CA SER A 270 -8.88 24.76 12.88
C SER A 270 -9.02 24.01 14.20
N ALA A 271 -8.24 22.94 14.41
CA ALA A 271 -8.29 22.08 15.59
C ALA A 271 -6.89 21.69 16.14
N PRO A 272 -5.98 22.65 16.38
CA PRO A 272 -4.59 22.35 16.76
C PRO A 272 -4.47 21.70 18.14
N GLN A 273 -5.51 21.83 18.97
CA GLN A 273 -5.53 21.18 20.29
C GLN A 273 -5.63 19.65 20.18
N MET A 274 -6.17 19.12 19.08
CA MET A 274 -6.26 17.67 18.89
C MET A 274 -4.86 17.04 18.86
N ALA A 275 -3.95 17.57 18.01
CA ALA A 275 -2.55 17.13 18.00
C ALA A 275 -1.80 17.46 19.29
N ARG A 276 -1.97 18.67 19.85
CA ARG A 276 -1.24 19.08 21.07
C ARG A 276 -1.52 18.19 22.28
N TYR A 277 -2.72 17.63 22.37
CA TYR A 277 -3.13 16.77 23.48
C TYR A 277 -3.18 15.28 23.10
N GLY A 278 -3.14 14.95 21.82
CA GLY A 278 -3.32 13.59 21.31
C GLY A 278 -2.09 12.98 20.66
N ALA A 279 -1.15 13.76 20.14
CA ALA A 279 0.06 13.21 19.53
C ALA A 279 1.00 12.60 20.58
N TYR A 280 1.72 11.55 20.20
CA TYR A 280 2.69 10.89 21.07
C TYR A 280 3.84 11.81 21.51
N SER A 281 4.25 12.73 20.63
CA SER A 281 5.22 13.79 20.93
C SER A 281 5.07 14.92 19.91
N PRO A 282 5.64 16.12 20.16
CA PRO A 282 5.62 17.23 19.22
C PRO A 282 6.22 16.89 17.84
N GLU A 283 7.12 15.91 17.75
CA GLU A 283 7.74 15.45 16.50
C GLU A 283 6.94 14.35 15.79
N LYS A 284 5.98 13.73 16.48
CA LYS A 284 5.15 12.64 15.96
C LYS A 284 3.79 13.15 15.52
N ILE A 285 3.82 14.14 14.65
CA ILE A 285 2.66 14.76 14.03
C ILE A 285 2.74 14.67 12.51
N TYR A 286 1.59 14.86 11.87
CA TYR A 286 1.46 15.11 10.44
C TYR A 286 0.89 16.52 10.28
N SER A 287 1.73 17.46 9.83
CA SER A 287 1.29 18.82 9.58
C SER A 287 0.34 18.91 8.39
N TYR A 288 -0.50 19.94 8.38
CA TYR A 288 -1.42 20.21 7.28
C TYR A 288 -0.75 20.26 5.90
N GLU A 289 0.43 20.87 5.79
CA GLU A 289 1.18 20.92 4.53
C GLU A 289 1.76 19.54 4.15
N GLU A 290 2.21 18.75 5.12
CA GLU A 290 2.68 17.39 4.87
C GLU A 290 1.56 16.47 4.36
N ILE A 291 0.35 16.61 4.89
CA ILE A 291 -0.84 15.87 4.40
C ILE A 291 -1.09 16.24 2.93
N LYS A 292 -1.08 17.54 2.60
CA LYS A 292 -1.28 18.03 1.23
C LYS A 292 -0.19 17.55 0.27
N ASP A 293 1.07 17.60 0.68
CA ASP A 293 2.20 17.08 -0.11
C ASP A 293 2.08 15.58 -0.36
N LEU A 294 1.59 14.83 0.64
CA LEU A 294 1.37 13.39 0.51
C LEU A 294 0.28 13.06 -0.52
N LEU A 295 -0.78 13.88 -0.63
CA LEU A 295 -1.81 13.70 -1.65
C LEU A 295 -1.23 13.76 -3.06
N ARG A 296 -0.38 14.76 -3.35
CA ARG A 296 0.28 14.83 -4.67
C ARG A 296 1.25 13.68 -4.86
N TYR A 297 2.01 13.31 -3.83
CA TYR A 297 2.94 12.19 -3.88
C TYR A 297 2.25 10.87 -4.26
N ALA A 298 1.09 10.61 -3.65
CA ALA A 298 0.26 9.44 -3.91
C ALA A 298 -0.37 9.48 -5.30
N LEU A 299 -0.89 10.65 -5.71
CA LEU A 299 -1.56 10.81 -6.99
C LEU A 299 -0.67 10.44 -8.18
N VAL A 300 0.60 10.89 -8.18
CA VAL A 300 1.60 10.55 -9.23
C VAL A 300 1.91 9.05 -9.27
N ARG A 301 1.62 8.32 -8.19
CA ARG A 301 1.72 6.87 -8.09
C ARG A 301 0.41 6.15 -8.41
N GLY A 302 -0.60 6.88 -8.87
CA GLY A 302 -1.93 6.34 -9.16
C GLY A 302 -2.64 5.84 -7.91
N VAL A 303 -2.30 6.40 -6.75
CA VAL A 303 -2.88 6.08 -5.45
C VAL A 303 -3.66 7.28 -4.96
N ARG A 304 -4.96 7.12 -4.71
CA ARG A 304 -5.74 8.10 -3.96
C ARG A 304 -5.68 7.79 -2.47
N ILE A 305 -5.83 8.81 -1.65
CA ILE A 305 -5.87 8.67 -0.20
C ILE A 305 -7.32 8.80 0.24
N ILE A 306 -7.84 7.79 0.92
CA ILE A 306 -9.09 7.88 1.67
C ILE A 306 -8.70 8.09 3.14
N MET A 307 -9.11 9.21 3.70
CA MET A 307 -8.88 9.51 5.10
C MET A 307 -9.97 8.90 5.97
N GLU A 308 -9.58 8.33 7.10
CA GLU A 308 -10.49 7.89 8.14
C GLU A 308 -10.38 8.74 9.39
N ILE A 309 -11.54 9.17 9.89
CA ILE A 309 -11.72 9.70 11.24
C ILE A 309 -12.79 8.83 11.90
N ASP A 310 -12.32 7.80 12.60
CA ASP A 310 -13.15 6.73 13.12
C ASP A 310 -14.01 7.17 14.31
N SER A 311 -15.33 7.15 14.17
CA SER A 311 -16.24 7.65 15.19
C SER A 311 -17.56 6.88 15.25
N PRO A 312 -18.23 6.82 16.43
CA PRO A 312 -17.90 7.47 17.70
C PRO A 312 -17.01 6.65 18.64
N ALA A 313 -16.72 5.38 18.34
CA ALA A 313 -15.70 4.61 19.06
C ALA A 313 -14.30 5.14 18.69
N HIS A 314 -13.25 4.47 19.19
CA HIS A 314 -11.88 4.77 18.76
C HIS A 314 -11.48 6.25 18.87
N MET A 315 -12.02 6.93 19.88
CA MET A 315 -11.83 8.37 20.09
C MET A 315 -11.40 8.63 21.53
N GLY A 316 -10.20 9.18 21.72
CA GLY A 316 -9.58 9.25 23.03
C GLY A 316 -8.63 10.43 23.19
N TYR A 317 -7.33 10.16 23.26
CA TYR A 317 -6.31 11.20 23.39
C TYR A 317 -6.37 12.16 22.21
N GLY A 318 -6.43 13.46 22.53
CA GLY A 318 -6.74 14.54 21.59
C GLY A 318 -8.04 15.25 21.92
N TRP A 319 -9.00 14.59 22.58
CA TRP A 319 -10.32 15.17 22.91
C TRP A 319 -10.47 15.63 24.37
N GLN A 320 -9.57 15.20 25.26
CA GLN A 320 -9.69 15.38 26.71
C GLN A 320 -9.63 16.84 27.17
N TRP A 321 -8.98 17.71 26.39
CA TRP A 321 -8.84 19.14 26.72
C TRP A 321 -10.18 19.89 26.69
N GLY A 322 -11.20 19.35 26.01
CA GLY A 322 -12.49 20.02 25.84
C GLY A 322 -13.17 20.38 27.15
N LYS A 323 -13.10 19.50 28.16
CA LYS A 323 -13.73 19.72 29.46
C LYS A 323 -13.15 20.95 30.17
N GLU A 324 -11.83 21.01 30.26
CA GLU A 324 -11.12 22.12 30.92
C GLU A 324 -11.31 23.45 30.16
N ALA A 325 -11.47 23.38 28.84
CA ALA A 325 -11.76 24.54 28.00
C ALA A 325 -13.24 24.98 28.00
N GLY A 326 -14.12 24.33 28.77
CA GLY A 326 -15.53 24.70 28.89
C GLY A 326 -16.46 24.14 27.79
N TYR A 327 -16.00 23.17 27.01
CA TYR A 327 -16.80 22.48 25.99
C TYR A 327 -17.55 21.25 26.53
N GLY A 328 -17.42 20.96 27.83
CA GLY A 328 -17.99 19.76 28.45
C GLY A 328 -17.24 18.48 28.07
N ASP A 329 -17.80 17.34 28.44
CA ASP A 329 -17.21 16.03 28.16
C ASP A 329 -17.52 15.65 26.70
N MET A 330 -16.61 15.99 25.78
CA MET A 330 -16.72 15.62 24.34
C MET A 330 -16.37 14.15 24.09
N VAL A 331 -15.48 13.61 24.93
CA VAL A 331 -15.12 12.19 24.98
C VAL A 331 -15.50 11.64 26.35
N ILE A 332 -16.04 10.43 26.38
CA ILE A 332 -16.47 9.71 27.58
C ILE A 332 -15.81 8.34 27.64
N CYS A 333 -15.77 7.79 28.85
CA CYS A 333 -15.06 6.53 29.16
C CYS A 333 -13.55 6.54 28.88
N LEU A 334 -12.96 7.72 28.63
CA LEU A 334 -11.53 7.85 28.36
C LEU A 334 -10.71 7.25 29.50
N GLY A 335 -9.88 6.25 29.19
CA GLY A 335 -8.99 5.61 30.17
C GLY A 335 -9.72 4.90 31.32
N LYS A 336 -11.00 4.52 31.13
CA LYS A 336 -11.79 3.87 32.18
C LYS A 336 -11.28 2.46 32.47
N HIS A 337 -11.25 2.09 33.76
CA HIS A 337 -10.81 0.78 34.24
C HIS A 337 -11.87 0.06 35.10
N PRO A 338 -11.92 -1.28 35.06
CA PRO A 338 -11.19 -2.13 34.13
C PRO A 338 -11.70 -1.95 32.69
N TRP A 339 -10.81 -1.94 31.71
CA TRP A 339 -11.13 -1.51 30.34
C TRP A 339 -12.09 -2.47 29.63
N TRP A 340 -12.01 -3.78 29.92
CA TRP A 340 -12.84 -4.82 29.28
C TRP A 340 -14.35 -4.68 29.58
N ASP A 341 -14.73 -3.81 30.52
CA ASP A 341 -16.13 -3.48 30.76
C ASP A 341 -16.66 -2.36 29.85
N TYR A 342 -15.80 -1.64 29.13
CA TYR A 342 -16.17 -0.40 28.43
C TYR A 342 -15.62 -0.30 27.00
N CYS A 343 -14.69 -1.16 26.59
CA CYS A 343 -14.13 -1.20 25.25
C CYS A 343 -13.45 -2.56 24.99
N LEU A 344 -13.12 -2.81 23.72
CA LEU A 344 -12.43 -4.04 23.30
C LEU A 344 -10.91 -4.01 23.54
N GLN A 345 -10.30 -2.82 23.52
CA GLN A 345 -8.88 -2.63 23.79
C GLN A 345 -8.64 -1.31 24.57
N PRO A 346 -7.67 -1.26 25.50
CA PRO A 346 -7.30 -0.01 26.16
C PRO A 346 -6.45 0.89 25.23
N PRO A 347 -6.49 2.22 25.39
CA PRO A 347 -7.37 2.96 26.29
C PRO A 347 -8.81 2.99 25.76
N CYS A 348 -9.80 2.82 26.64
CA CYS A 348 -11.18 3.08 26.23
C CYS A 348 -11.37 4.57 25.88
N GLY A 349 -12.36 4.87 25.05
CA GLY A 349 -12.81 6.21 24.75
C GLY A 349 -13.86 6.21 23.64
N GLN A 350 -14.94 6.98 23.81
CA GLN A 350 -15.95 7.19 22.78
C GLN A 350 -16.42 8.64 22.81
N LEU A 351 -16.79 9.20 21.66
CA LEU A 351 -17.40 10.52 21.59
C LEU A 351 -18.76 10.53 22.31
N ASN A 352 -19.06 11.67 22.94
CA ASN A 352 -20.34 11.90 23.60
C ASN A 352 -21.39 12.36 22.58
N PRO A 353 -22.42 11.54 22.27
CA PRO A 353 -23.41 11.88 21.24
C PRO A 353 -24.38 13.00 21.65
N LEU A 354 -24.42 13.36 22.94
CA LEU A 354 -25.30 14.41 23.46
C LEU A 354 -24.64 15.78 23.53
N ASN A 355 -23.30 15.82 23.52
CA ASN A 355 -22.56 17.07 23.58
C ASN A 355 -22.46 17.72 22.20
N ASN A 356 -23.14 18.86 21.99
CA ASN A 356 -23.11 19.57 20.72
C ASN A 356 -21.71 20.05 20.32
N ASN A 357 -20.81 20.29 21.28
CA ASN A 357 -19.43 20.68 20.98
C ASN A 357 -18.65 19.55 20.29
N THR A 358 -18.99 18.28 20.54
CA THR A 358 -18.43 17.13 19.81
C THR A 358 -18.56 17.34 18.30
N TYR A 359 -19.78 17.61 17.83
CA TYR A 359 -20.06 17.82 16.41
C TYR A 359 -19.43 19.10 15.86
N MET A 360 -19.38 20.18 16.66
CA MET A 360 -18.68 21.40 16.27
C MET A 360 -17.19 21.14 15.98
N TRP A 361 -16.51 20.36 16.82
CA TRP A 361 -15.10 20.04 16.64
C TRP A 361 -14.86 19.00 15.55
N LEU A 362 -15.75 18.02 15.38
CA LEU A 362 -15.76 17.14 14.21
C LEU A 362 -15.84 17.95 12.92
N GLY A 363 -16.72 18.96 12.85
CA GLY A 363 -16.82 19.84 11.68
C GLY A 363 -15.53 20.57 11.36
N LYS A 364 -14.84 21.10 12.37
CA LYS A 364 -13.53 21.72 12.16
C LYS A 364 -12.49 20.75 11.62
N ILE A 365 -12.47 19.51 12.14
CA ILE A 365 -11.58 18.45 11.65
C ILE A 365 -11.91 18.10 10.20
N TYR A 366 -13.18 17.82 9.91
CA TYR A 366 -13.64 17.48 8.56
C TYR A 366 -13.33 18.60 7.58
N LYS A 367 -13.62 19.86 7.93
CA LYS A 367 -13.31 21.03 7.10
C LYS A 367 -11.85 21.07 6.68
N ASP A 368 -10.92 20.98 7.63
CA ASP A 368 -9.50 21.05 7.31
C ASP A 368 -9.10 19.89 6.38
N LEU A 369 -9.55 18.67 6.67
CA LEU A 369 -9.25 17.50 5.86
C LEU A 369 -9.85 17.63 4.44
N VAL A 370 -11.17 17.80 4.32
CA VAL A 370 -11.85 17.84 3.02
C VAL A 370 -11.41 19.02 2.15
N SER A 371 -10.89 20.10 2.75
CA SER A 371 -10.35 21.25 2.01
C SER A 371 -9.09 20.93 1.20
N VAL A 372 -8.32 19.90 1.57
CA VAL A 372 -7.13 19.47 0.80
C VAL A 372 -7.43 18.32 -0.15
N PHE A 373 -8.52 17.57 0.06
CA PHE A 373 -8.92 16.49 -0.82
C PHE A 373 -9.59 17.00 -2.11
N PRO A 374 -9.52 16.22 -3.21
CA PRO A 374 -10.37 16.41 -4.36
C PRO A 374 -11.85 16.56 -3.98
N LYS A 375 -12.57 17.48 -4.64
CA LYS A 375 -14.02 17.61 -4.41
C LYS A 375 -14.75 16.30 -4.73
N GLY A 376 -15.59 15.86 -3.79
CA GLY A 376 -16.34 14.60 -3.88
C GLY A 376 -15.43 13.37 -3.83
N GLU A 377 -14.33 13.45 -3.09
CA GLU A 377 -13.56 12.28 -2.65
C GLU A 377 -14.36 11.51 -1.58
N THR A 378 -14.12 10.20 -1.51
CA THR A 378 -14.70 9.34 -0.50
C THR A 378 -14.07 9.62 0.87
N PHE A 379 -14.86 9.55 1.95
CA PHE A 379 -14.38 9.73 3.32
C PHE A 379 -14.83 8.56 4.20
N HIS A 380 -13.93 8.06 5.06
CA HIS A 380 -14.24 6.95 5.97
C HIS A 380 -14.58 7.52 7.36
N MET A 381 -15.77 7.20 7.87
CA MET A 381 -16.25 7.68 9.18
C MET A 381 -16.05 6.63 10.30
N GLY A 382 -15.49 5.47 9.95
CA GLY A 382 -15.24 4.36 10.86
C GLY A 382 -16.53 3.70 11.27
N GLY A 383 -16.84 3.72 12.57
CA GLY A 383 -18.11 3.19 13.07
C GLY A 383 -18.07 1.68 13.30
N ASP A 384 -16.92 1.18 13.72
CA ASP A 384 -16.73 -0.12 14.32
C ASP A 384 -16.83 -0.06 15.86
N GLU A 385 -16.97 -1.23 16.46
CA GLU A 385 -16.70 -1.50 17.89
C GLU A 385 -17.34 -0.57 18.97
N VAL A 386 -18.43 0.13 18.66
CA VAL A 386 -19.14 0.98 19.65
C VAL A 386 -19.65 0.15 20.83
N ALA A 387 -19.04 0.37 21.99
CA ALA A 387 -19.42 -0.25 23.24
C ALA A 387 -20.63 0.46 23.86
N VAL A 388 -21.81 -0.13 23.69
CA VAL A 388 -23.07 0.32 24.35
C VAL A 388 -22.89 0.49 25.86
N ARG A 389 -22.04 -0.33 26.50
CA ARG A 389 -21.78 -0.25 27.94
C ARG A 389 -21.07 1.03 28.36
N CYS A 390 -20.24 1.63 27.51
CA CYS A 390 -19.68 2.96 27.80
C CYS A 390 -20.81 3.99 27.93
N TRP A 391 -21.74 4.03 26.99
CA TRP A 391 -22.88 4.94 27.01
C TRP A 391 -23.87 4.63 28.14
N ASN A 392 -24.22 3.36 28.34
CA ASN A 392 -25.18 2.93 29.37
C ASN A 392 -24.65 3.03 30.80
N THR A 393 -23.38 3.37 31.00
CA THR A 393 -22.81 3.68 32.32
C THR A 393 -22.47 5.15 32.50
N THR A 394 -22.79 5.99 31.50
CA THR A 394 -22.60 7.44 31.56
C THR A 394 -23.90 8.09 32.03
N ALA A 395 -23.89 8.70 33.22
CA ALA A 395 -25.09 9.23 33.87
C ALA A 395 -25.87 10.22 32.99
N GLU A 396 -25.16 11.15 32.34
CA GLU A 396 -25.74 12.12 31.40
C GLU A 396 -26.56 11.44 30.30
N ILE A 397 -26.02 10.38 29.69
CA ILE A 397 -26.69 9.65 28.60
C ILE A 397 -27.89 8.88 29.13
N VAL A 398 -27.73 8.16 30.24
CA VAL A 398 -28.82 7.38 30.84
C VAL A 398 -29.99 8.28 31.26
N ASP A 399 -29.70 9.43 31.87
CA ASP A 399 -30.72 10.38 32.29
C ASP A 399 -31.39 11.02 31.07
N TRP A 400 -30.64 11.40 30.04
CA TRP A 400 -31.22 11.89 28.78
C TRP A 400 -32.14 10.85 28.12
N MET A 401 -31.73 9.58 28.07
CA MET A 401 -32.55 8.50 27.52
C MET A 401 -33.88 8.39 28.28
N ARG A 402 -33.84 8.40 29.62
CA ARG A 402 -35.06 8.35 30.46
C ARG A 402 -35.95 9.57 30.25
N THR A 403 -35.39 10.78 30.26
CA THR A 403 -36.16 12.03 30.07
C THR A 403 -36.78 12.12 28.67
N ASN A 404 -36.18 11.50 27.67
CA ASN A 404 -36.71 11.44 26.30
C ASN A 404 -37.56 10.19 26.02
N ASN A 405 -38.05 9.50 27.06
CA ASN A 405 -38.88 8.30 26.95
C ASN A 405 -38.25 7.16 26.12
N ARG A 406 -36.92 7.05 26.14
CA ARG A 406 -36.17 5.99 25.46
C ARG A 406 -35.84 4.87 26.42
N SER A 407 -35.99 3.63 25.95
CA SER A 407 -35.61 2.43 26.72
C SER A 407 -34.09 2.30 26.81
N LEU A 408 -33.59 1.64 27.86
CA LEU A 408 -32.15 1.36 28.03
C LEU A 408 -31.77 0.00 27.42
N THR A 409 -32.31 -0.30 26.23
CA THR A 409 -32.03 -1.53 25.47
C THR A 409 -30.99 -1.27 24.40
N GLU A 410 -30.30 -2.33 23.98
CA GLU A 410 -29.29 -2.28 22.92
C GLU A 410 -29.82 -1.63 21.63
N ASN A 411 -31.00 -2.04 21.15
CA ASN A 411 -31.63 -1.46 19.96
C ASN A 411 -31.83 0.07 20.06
N THR A 412 -32.17 0.58 21.24
CA THR A 412 -32.34 2.03 21.44
C THR A 412 -30.99 2.76 21.52
N TYR A 413 -29.91 2.09 21.92
CA TYR A 413 -28.55 2.62 21.80
C TYR A 413 -28.05 2.59 20.34
N LEU A 414 -28.47 1.63 19.51
CA LEU A 414 -28.24 1.67 18.06
C LEU A 414 -28.96 2.85 17.41
N ASP A 415 -30.18 3.19 17.85
CA ASP A 415 -30.86 4.43 17.42
C ASP A 415 -30.03 5.68 17.78
N LEU A 416 -29.49 5.75 18.99
CA LEU A 416 -28.60 6.85 19.41
C LEU A 416 -27.30 6.90 18.57
N TRP A 417 -26.75 5.75 18.21
CA TRP A 417 -25.58 5.67 17.33
C TRP A 417 -25.89 6.16 15.92
N SER A 418 -27.01 5.75 15.35
CA SER A 418 -27.49 6.25 14.06
C SER A 418 -27.72 7.76 14.08
N GLU A 419 -28.26 8.31 15.18
CA GLU A 419 -28.39 9.76 15.36
C GLU A 419 -27.04 10.48 15.42
N PHE A 420 -26.02 9.88 16.06
CA PHE A 420 -24.66 10.40 16.02
C PHE A 420 -24.13 10.45 14.60
N HIS A 421 -24.22 9.35 13.85
CA HIS A 421 -23.76 9.26 12.45
C HIS A 421 -24.46 10.30 11.57
N ASN A 422 -25.78 10.45 11.70
CA ASN A 422 -26.54 11.44 10.94
C ASN A 422 -26.09 12.88 11.26
N LYS A 423 -25.81 13.19 12.53
CA LYS A 423 -25.30 14.53 12.91
C LYS A 423 -23.87 14.75 12.41
N ALA A 424 -22.99 13.76 12.53
CA ALA A 424 -21.62 13.84 12.03
C ALA A 424 -21.60 14.02 10.50
N LEU A 425 -22.44 13.26 9.79
CA LEU A 425 -22.63 13.39 8.35
C LEU A 425 -23.16 14.77 7.94
N ASN A 426 -24.19 15.28 8.62
CA ASN A 426 -24.70 16.62 8.33
C ASN A 426 -23.64 17.70 8.53
N VAL A 427 -22.79 17.56 9.55
CA VAL A 427 -21.67 18.47 9.76
C VAL A 427 -20.64 18.33 8.64
N TYR A 428 -20.28 17.11 8.25
CA TYR A 428 -19.39 16.85 7.11
C TYR A 428 -19.92 17.51 5.83
N ASP A 429 -21.18 17.27 5.47
CA ASP A 429 -21.81 17.79 4.24
C ASP A 429 -21.81 19.32 4.21
N ASN A 430 -22.06 19.97 5.36
CA ASN A 430 -22.00 21.42 5.49
C ASN A 430 -20.58 21.97 5.25
N GLU A 431 -19.55 21.30 5.75
CA GLU A 431 -18.16 21.75 5.62
C GLU A 431 -17.57 21.46 4.23
N VAL A 432 -17.97 20.35 3.60
CA VAL A 432 -17.65 20.05 2.19
C VAL A 432 -18.39 20.98 1.23
N GLY A 433 -19.59 21.42 1.60
CA GLY A 433 -20.49 22.18 0.73
C GLY A 433 -21.09 21.32 -0.39
N ASP A 434 -21.23 20.02 -0.15
CA ASP A 434 -21.80 19.03 -1.06
C ASP A 434 -22.28 17.80 -0.28
N SER A 435 -23.33 17.14 -0.75
CA SER A 435 -23.90 15.91 -0.18
C SER A 435 -23.66 14.67 -1.05
N ASP A 436 -22.92 14.81 -2.15
CA ASP A 436 -22.72 13.75 -3.16
C ASP A 436 -21.48 12.88 -2.93
N SER A 437 -20.71 13.12 -1.87
CA SER A 437 -19.57 12.25 -1.55
C SER A 437 -20.08 10.83 -1.22
N ASP A 438 -19.20 9.84 -1.19
CA ASP A 438 -19.52 8.54 -0.60
C ASP A 438 -18.93 8.49 0.82
N ILE A 439 -19.70 8.03 1.81
CA ILE A 439 -19.18 7.72 3.14
C ILE A 439 -18.94 6.22 3.25
N ILE A 440 -17.74 5.84 3.70
CA ILE A 440 -17.46 4.47 4.10
C ILE A 440 -17.63 4.34 5.62
N VAL A 441 -18.25 3.25 6.05
CA VAL A 441 -18.29 2.81 7.45
C VAL A 441 -17.92 1.34 7.53
N TRP A 442 -17.32 0.92 8.65
CA TRP A 442 -17.02 -0.48 8.92
C TRP A 442 -18.29 -1.30 9.12
N SER A 443 -18.20 -2.60 8.86
CA SER A 443 -19.21 -3.55 9.31
C SER A 443 -19.27 -3.56 10.85
N SER A 444 -20.45 -3.41 11.42
CA SER A 444 -20.68 -3.40 12.87
C SER A 444 -22.14 -3.76 13.19
N GLY A 445 -22.51 -3.72 14.47
CA GLY A 445 -23.90 -3.92 14.89
C GLY A 445 -24.89 -2.97 14.22
N LEU A 446 -24.47 -1.77 13.80
CA LEU A 446 -25.31 -0.82 13.07
C LEU A 446 -25.54 -1.21 11.60
N THR A 447 -24.58 -1.92 11.01
CA THR A 447 -24.59 -2.31 9.60
C THR A 447 -24.97 -3.77 9.38
N GLU A 448 -25.46 -4.46 10.41
CA GLU A 448 -25.96 -5.83 10.26
C GLU A 448 -27.05 -5.88 9.17
N PRO A 449 -27.10 -6.89 8.28
CA PRO A 449 -28.03 -6.90 7.14
C PRO A 449 -29.51 -6.74 7.53
N HIS A 450 -29.91 -7.18 8.73
CA HIS A 450 -31.28 -7.08 9.23
C HIS A 450 -31.57 -5.77 9.99
N ILE A 451 -30.57 -4.90 10.17
CA ILE A 451 -30.63 -3.63 10.92
C ILE A 451 -30.38 -2.43 9.99
N ILE A 452 -29.43 -2.55 9.07
CA ILE A 452 -28.83 -1.43 8.33
C ILE A 452 -29.84 -0.55 7.58
N GLU A 453 -30.85 -1.12 6.93
CA GLU A 453 -31.83 -0.37 6.11
C GLU A 453 -32.66 0.62 6.93
N LYS A 454 -32.74 0.44 8.25
CA LYS A 454 -33.38 1.38 9.17
C LYS A 454 -32.51 2.63 9.42
N HIS A 455 -31.19 2.50 9.31
CA HIS A 455 -30.25 3.47 9.85
C HIS A 455 -29.39 4.17 8.80
N LEU A 456 -28.97 3.47 7.74
CA LEU A 456 -28.00 3.97 6.76
C LEU A 456 -28.53 3.77 5.34
N THR A 457 -28.55 4.82 4.53
CA THR A 457 -29.06 4.77 3.14
C THR A 457 -28.02 4.23 2.16
N LYS A 458 -28.45 3.41 1.19
CA LYS A 458 -27.57 2.74 0.19
C LYS A 458 -26.89 3.72 -0.76
N GLU A 459 -27.52 4.86 -0.99
CA GLU A 459 -27.03 5.90 -1.91
C GLU A 459 -25.84 6.65 -1.32
N ARG A 460 -25.77 6.78 0.01
CA ARG A 460 -24.75 7.56 0.72
C ARG A 460 -23.64 6.70 1.32
N TYR A 461 -23.98 5.49 1.78
CA TYR A 461 -23.07 4.64 2.55
C TYR A 461 -22.54 3.45 1.74
N THR A 462 -21.21 3.29 1.78
CA THR A 462 -20.46 2.10 1.37
C THR A 462 -20.01 1.37 2.63
N ILE A 463 -20.11 0.05 2.65
CA ILE A 463 -19.77 -0.74 3.85
C ILE A 463 -18.46 -1.48 3.64
N GLU A 464 -17.49 -1.24 4.52
CA GLU A 464 -16.23 -1.99 4.54
C GLU A 464 -16.35 -3.17 5.52
N VAL A 465 -16.37 -4.39 4.98
CA VAL A 465 -16.76 -5.59 5.72
C VAL A 465 -15.54 -6.33 6.20
N TRP A 466 -15.32 -6.31 7.51
CA TRP A 466 -14.22 -7.01 8.18
C TRP A 466 -14.68 -8.26 8.94
N GLN A 467 -15.95 -8.35 9.32
CA GLN A 467 -16.50 -9.50 10.04
C GLN A 467 -17.45 -10.32 9.18
N GLY A 468 -17.45 -11.63 9.41
CA GLY A 468 -18.47 -12.56 8.93
C GLY A 468 -18.33 -12.96 7.46
N ASN A 469 -18.33 -14.26 7.22
CA ASN A 469 -18.07 -14.84 5.89
C ASN A 469 -19.14 -14.52 4.83
N THR A 470 -20.39 -14.28 5.23
CA THR A 470 -21.50 -13.99 4.29
C THR A 470 -21.92 -12.54 4.26
N VAL A 471 -21.49 -11.71 5.23
CA VAL A 471 -21.96 -10.34 5.42
C VAL A 471 -21.74 -9.49 4.18
N SER A 472 -20.59 -9.64 3.52
CA SER A 472 -20.30 -8.95 2.25
C SER A 472 -21.34 -9.26 1.15
N MET A 473 -21.76 -10.52 1.04
CA MET A 473 -22.76 -10.94 0.05
C MET A 473 -24.15 -10.45 0.45
N ASP A 474 -24.50 -10.56 1.73
CA ASP A 474 -25.81 -10.17 2.24
C ASP A 474 -26.05 -8.66 2.05
N LEU A 475 -25.06 -7.82 2.37
CA LEU A 475 -25.12 -6.37 2.17
C LEU A 475 -25.17 -5.97 0.70
N ALA A 476 -24.37 -6.62 -0.15
CA ALA A 476 -24.42 -6.39 -1.59
C ALA A 476 -25.77 -6.82 -2.19
N ASN A 477 -26.37 -7.92 -1.72
CA ASN A 477 -27.70 -8.36 -2.16
C ASN A 477 -28.82 -7.41 -1.69
N LEU A 478 -28.61 -6.69 -0.59
CA LEU A 478 -29.48 -5.58 -0.18
C LEU A 478 -29.26 -4.33 -1.04
N GLY A 479 -28.18 -4.23 -1.82
CA GLY A 479 -27.92 -3.11 -2.73
C GLY A 479 -26.89 -2.11 -2.23
N TYR A 480 -26.19 -2.38 -1.12
CA TYR A 480 -25.08 -1.54 -0.66
C TYR A 480 -23.83 -1.78 -1.49
N LYS A 481 -23.03 -0.72 -1.68
CA LYS A 481 -21.65 -0.86 -2.13
C LYS A 481 -20.83 -1.46 -0.98
N VAL A 482 -19.94 -2.41 -1.30
CA VAL A 482 -19.16 -3.18 -0.35
C VAL A 482 -17.69 -3.17 -0.73
N ILE A 483 -16.85 -2.96 0.27
CA ILE A 483 -15.40 -3.18 0.23
C ILE A 483 -15.11 -4.37 1.15
N VAL A 484 -14.35 -5.37 0.67
CA VAL A 484 -14.07 -6.58 1.46
C VAL A 484 -12.76 -6.41 2.22
N ALA A 485 -12.78 -6.56 3.54
CA ALA A 485 -11.62 -6.43 4.43
C ALA A 485 -11.61 -7.55 5.51
N VAL A 486 -12.09 -8.74 5.17
CA VAL A 486 -12.32 -9.84 6.13
C VAL A 486 -11.07 -10.17 6.98
N GLU A 487 -11.22 -10.13 8.30
CA GLU A 487 -10.13 -10.21 9.27
C GLU A 487 -9.32 -11.51 9.18
N ASP A 488 -9.98 -12.63 8.87
CA ASP A 488 -9.35 -13.95 8.75
C ASP A 488 -8.38 -14.07 7.56
N ILE A 489 -8.33 -13.10 6.66
CA ILE A 489 -7.53 -13.20 5.43
C ILE A 489 -6.73 -11.93 5.17
N TYR A 490 -7.36 -10.77 5.32
CA TYR A 490 -6.81 -9.50 4.87
C TYR A 490 -6.18 -8.66 5.98
N TYR A 491 -6.29 -9.07 7.25
CA TYR A 491 -5.57 -8.42 8.34
C TYR A 491 -4.13 -8.94 8.38
N LEU A 492 -3.20 -8.02 8.14
CA LEU A 492 -1.78 -8.33 8.02
C LEU A 492 -1.07 -8.31 9.39
N ASP A 493 -1.68 -7.73 10.41
CA ASP A 493 -1.22 -7.75 11.80
C ASP A 493 -1.55 -9.07 12.54
N HIS A 494 -2.40 -9.92 11.96
CA HIS A 494 -2.71 -11.25 12.50
C HIS A 494 -1.49 -12.19 12.53
N GLY A 495 -1.44 -13.04 13.57
CA GLY A 495 -0.32 -13.91 13.90
C GLY A 495 0.70 -13.30 14.86
N LEU A 496 0.51 -12.04 15.28
CA LEU A 496 1.37 -11.35 16.25
C LEU A 496 0.88 -11.50 17.69
N ARG A 497 -0.39 -11.87 17.89
CA ARG A 497 -0.97 -12.21 19.19
C ARG A 497 -1.99 -13.36 19.08
N PRO A 498 -2.13 -14.23 20.09
CA PRO A 498 -3.22 -15.20 20.14
C PRO A 498 -4.60 -14.52 20.29
N PRO A 499 -5.70 -15.09 19.75
CA PRO A 499 -5.78 -16.33 18.97
C PRO A 499 -5.62 -16.14 17.44
N THR A 500 -5.13 -15.00 16.98
CA THR A 500 -5.02 -14.68 15.54
C THR A 500 -3.96 -15.54 14.84
N THR A 501 -4.14 -15.77 13.53
CA THR A 501 -3.25 -16.63 12.72
C THR A 501 -2.55 -15.82 11.64
N TYR A 502 -1.24 -16.08 11.43
CA TYR A 502 -0.53 -15.47 10.32
C TYR A 502 -0.99 -16.06 8.98
N HIS A 503 -1.51 -15.22 8.09
CA HIS A 503 -1.85 -15.61 6.72
C HIS A 503 -0.76 -15.20 5.75
N SER A 504 -0.24 -16.20 5.02
CA SER A 504 0.75 -15.97 3.96
C SER A 504 0.12 -15.35 2.73
N TRP A 505 0.98 -14.83 1.84
CA TRP A 505 0.55 -14.28 0.55
C TRP A 505 -0.28 -15.27 -0.28
N LYS A 506 -0.09 -16.59 -0.12
CA LYS A 506 -0.84 -17.63 -0.84
C LYS A 506 -2.32 -17.64 -0.43
N VAL A 507 -2.60 -17.43 0.85
CA VAL A 507 -3.99 -17.35 1.37
C VAL A 507 -4.68 -16.13 0.79
N ILE A 508 -4.02 -14.97 0.85
CA ILE A 508 -4.53 -13.71 0.28
C ILE A 508 -4.78 -13.84 -1.22
N TYR A 509 -3.80 -14.37 -1.96
CA TYR A 509 -3.93 -14.56 -3.40
C TYR A 509 -5.07 -15.53 -3.75
N ASN A 510 -5.23 -16.61 -2.99
CA ASN A 510 -6.26 -17.63 -3.25
C ASN A 510 -7.67 -17.21 -2.83
N ASN A 511 -7.81 -16.16 -2.02
CA ASN A 511 -9.11 -15.65 -1.63
C ASN A 511 -9.80 -14.97 -2.81
N LYS A 512 -10.90 -15.56 -3.28
CA LYS A 512 -11.71 -14.99 -4.36
C LYS A 512 -12.73 -14.05 -3.75
N LEU A 513 -12.94 -12.90 -4.38
CA LEU A 513 -14.00 -11.99 -3.94
C LEU A 513 -15.38 -12.65 -4.10
N PRO A 514 -16.34 -12.30 -3.22
CA PRO A 514 -17.66 -12.90 -3.22
C PRO A 514 -18.40 -12.67 -4.56
N THR A 515 -19.10 -13.71 -5.01
CA THR A 515 -20.00 -13.62 -6.17
C THR A 515 -21.38 -13.17 -5.70
N VAL A 516 -21.89 -12.09 -6.28
CA VAL A 516 -23.19 -11.50 -5.95
C VAL A 516 -23.97 -11.21 -7.22
N ASN A 517 -25.28 -10.96 -7.09
CA ASN A 517 -26.17 -10.72 -8.25
C ASN A 517 -25.74 -9.50 -9.09
N ASN A 518 -25.32 -8.42 -8.44
CA ASN A 518 -24.76 -7.24 -9.09
C ASN A 518 -23.29 -7.08 -8.67
N SER A 519 -22.38 -7.59 -9.50
CA SER A 519 -20.93 -7.56 -9.22
C SER A 519 -20.37 -6.14 -9.03
N ASN A 520 -21.02 -5.11 -9.57
CA ASN A 520 -20.59 -3.72 -9.42
C ASN A 520 -20.76 -3.19 -7.99
N LEU A 521 -21.48 -3.91 -7.12
CA LEU A 521 -21.61 -3.57 -5.71
C LEU A 521 -20.42 -4.04 -4.89
N ILE A 522 -19.64 -5.01 -5.35
CA ILE A 522 -18.35 -5.33 -4.75
C ILE A 522 -17.30 -4.44 -5.41
N LEU A 523 -16.94 -3.34 -4.75
CA LEU A 523 -15.98 -2.36 -5.30
C LEU A 523 -14.56 -2.95 -5.39
N GLY A 524 -14.25 -3.89 -4.49
CA GLY A 524 -12.97 -4.57 -4.39
C GLY A 524 -12.68 -4.98 -2.96
N ALA A 525 -11.41 -4.90 -2.56
CA ALA A 525 -10.97 -5.28 -1.21
C ALA A 525 -9.78 -4.45 -0.74
N GLU A 526 -9.52 -4.52 0.55
CA GLU A 526 -8.34 -3.94 1.19
C GLU A 526 -7.61 -4.98 2.05
N THR A 527 -6.29 -4.90 2.07
CA THR A 527 -5.50 -5.47 3.18
C THR A 527 -5.32 -4.43 4.26
N CYS A 528 -5.51 -4.80 5.52
CA CYS A 528 -5.42 -3.88 6.66
C CYS A 528 -4.16 -4.16 7.47
N MET A 529 -3.43 -3.10 7.83
CA MET A 529 -2.33 -3.15 8.77
C MET A 529 -2.67 -2.29 9.98
N PHE A 530 -3.34 -2.89 10.97
CA PHE A 530 -3.47 -2.31 12.31
C PHE A 530 -2.10 -2.30 13.00
N SER A 531 -1.88 -1.32 13.88
CA SER A 531 -0.53 -0.98 14.33
C SER A 531 -0.28 -1.16 15.83
N GLU A 532 -1.09 -1.96 16.56
CA GLU A 532 -0.83 -2.27 17.97
C GLU A 532 0.55 -2.92 18.19
N PHE A 533 1.01 -3.72 17.22
CA PHE A 533 2.28 -4.47 17.28
C PHE A 533 3.20 -4.19 16.07
N VAL A 534 2.96 -3.07 15.38
CA VAL A 534 3.70 -2.70 14.15
C VAL A 534 4.13 -1.25 14.23
N ASP A 535 5.36 -1.00 13.81
CA ASP A 535 5.97 0.32 13.70
C ASP A 535 6.76 0.44 12.38
N ASP A 536 7.42 1.58 12.17
CA ASP A 536 8.21 1.83 10.95
C ASP A 536 9.23 0.71 10.64
N TYR A 537 9.89 0.16 11.65
CA TYR A 537 10.95 -0.83 11.45
C TYR A 537 10.44 -2.16 10.92
N SER A 538 9.19 -2.48 11.22
CA SER A 538 8.57 -3.77 10.92
C SER A 538 7.49 -3.70 9.84
N LEU A 539 7.17 -2.50 9.33
CA LEU A 539 6.15 -2.27 8.32
C LEU A 539 6.41 -3.06 7.03
N ASP A 540 7.55 -2.84 6.39
CA ASP A 540 7.83 -3.38 5.06
C ASP A 540 7.75 -4.91 5.03
N ILE A 541 8.34 -5.57 6.02
CA ILE A 541 8.40 -7.03 6.12
C ILE A 541 7.03 -7.62 6.43
N LYS A 542 6.16 -6.91 7.15
CA LYS A 542 4.81 -7.41 7.42
C LYS A 542 3.89 -7.18 6.23
N VAL A 543 3.99 -6.04 5.54
CA VAL A 543 3.06 -5.68 4.45
C VAL A 543 3.42 -6.40 3.15
N TRP A 544 4.71 -6.40 2.78
CA TRP A 544 5.15 -6.83 1.46
C TRP A 544 5.85 -8.19 1.54
N PRO A 545 5.54 -9.16 0.65
CA PRO A 545 4.76 -9.04 -0.59
C PRO A 545 3.26 -9.39 -0.44
N ARG A 546 2.72 -9.49 0.79
CA ARG A 546 1.32 -9.90 1.03
C ARG A 546 0.29 -8.94 0.40
N ALA A 547 0.47 -7.63 0.53
CA ALA A 547 -0.41 -6.65 -0.13
C ALA A 547 -0.30 -6.71 -1.67
N ALA A 548 0.88 -7.00 -2.23
CA ALA A 548 1.04 -7.21 -3.66
C ALA A 548 0.27 -8.45 -4.17
N ALA A 549 0.08 -9.46 -3.33
CA ALA A 549 -0.75 -10.62 -3.65
C ALA A 549 -2.22 -10.24 -3.86
N LEU A 550 -2.76 -9.37 -2.98
CA LEU A 550 -4.10 -8.82 -3.16
C LEU A 550 -4.18 -7.99 -4.44
N ALA A 551 -3.12 -7.24 -4.78
CA ALA A 551 -3.11 -6.40 -5.97
C ALA A 551 -3.40 -7.18 -7.27
N GLU A 552 -2.82 -8.37 -7.46
CA GLU A 552 -3.13 -9.21 -8.64
C GLU A 552 -4.52 -9.85 -8.56
N ARG A 553 -4.95 -10.26 -7.36
CA ARG A 553 -6.32 -10.74 -7.15
C ARG A 553 -7.34 -9.69 -7.55
N LEU A 554 -7.10 -8.41 -7.26
CA LEU A 554 -8.02 -7.33 -7.60
C LEU A 554 -7.83 -6.75 -9.01
N TRP A 555 -6.62 -6.83 -9.57
CA TRP A 555 -6.38 -6.41 -10.94
C TRP A 555 -6.94 -7.43 -11.95
N THR A 556 -6.68 -8.73 -11.75
CA THR A 556 -7.02 -9.78 -12.73
C THR A 556 -7.99 -10.86 -12.29
N ASN A 557 -8.33 -10.94 -11.00
CA ASN A 557 -9.14 -12.00 -10.41
C ASN A 557 -8.89 -13.39 -11.03
N PRO A 558 -7.63 -13.87 -10.99
CA PRO A 558 -7.22 -15.02 -11.77
C PRO A 558 -7.95 -16.29 -11.33
N PRO A 559 -8.38 -17.17 -12.26
CA PRO A 559 -9.01 -18.43 -11.91
C PRO A 559 -8.03 -19.42 -11.27
N THR A 560 -6.73 -19.27 -11.58
CA THR A 560 -5.61 -20.05 -11.05
C THR A 560 -5.25 -19.65 -9.61
N ASP A 561 -4.60 -20.57 -8.90
CA ASP A 561 -4.13 -20.36 -7.53
C ASP A 561 -2.75 -19.68 -7.47
N ALA A 562 -2.26 -19.51 -6.24
CA ALA A 562 -0.99 -18.89 -5.91
C ALA A 562 0.22 -19.64 -6.51
N LEU A 563 0.14 -20.96 -6.69
CA LEU A 563 1.28 -21.72 -7.25
C LEU A 563 1.57 -21.29 -8.70
N ALA A 564 0.53 -21.01 -9.48
CA ALA A 564 0.68 -20.48 -10.84
C ALA A 564 1.25 -19.05 -10.90
N ALA A 565 1.30 -18.35 -9.76
CA ALA A 565 1.77 -16.98 -9.63
C ALA A 565 3.12 -16.86 -8.93
N GLU A 566 3.63 -17.94 -8.34
CA GLU A 566 4.76 -17.94 -7.42
C GLU A 566 5.99 -17.23 -7.99
N TYR A 567 6.51 -17.64 -9.14
CA TYR A 567 7.73 -17.04 -9.70
C TYR A 567 7.56 -15.57 -10.10
N ARG A 568 6.36 -15.16 -10.53
CA ARG A 568 6.10 -13.75 -10.85
C ARG A 568 6.07 -12.89 -9.59
N LEU A 569 5.47 -13.39 -8.49
CA LEU A 569 5.48 -12.69 -7.22
C LEU A 569 6.91 -12.61 -6.64
N LEU A 570 7.68 -13.69 -6.74
CA LEU A 570 9.08 -13.71 -6.29
C LEU A 570 9.91 -12.67 -7.05
N GLN A 571 9.74 -12.55 -8.37
CA GLN A 571 10.38 -11.48 -9.13
C GLN A 571 9.91 -10.09 -8.68
N HIS A 572 8.60 -9.92 -8.47
CA HIS A 572 8.05 -8.65 -8.00
C HIS A 572 8.61 -8.26 -6.62
N ARG A 573 8.78 -9.23 -5.72
CA ARG A 573 9.43 -9.02 -4.42
C ARG A 573 10.86 -8.49 -4.59
N GLU A 574 11.65 -9.04 -5.50
CA GLU A 574 13.01 -8.52 -5.77
C GLU A 574 13.00 -7.12 -6.42
N ARG A 575 11.97 -6.81 -7.22
CA ARG A 575 11.77 -5.43 -7.72
C ARG A 575 11.53 -4.46 -6.56
N LEU A 576 10.71 -4.83 -5.57
CA LEU A 576 10.47 -4.00 -4.38
C LEU A 576 11.76 -3.83 -3.54
N VAL A 577 12.57 -4.87 -3.39
CA VAL A 577 13.90 -4.78 -2.74
C VAL A 577 14.80 -3.77 -3.47
N THR A 578 14.84 -3.83 -4.79
CA THR A 578 15.64 -2.91 -5.61
C THR A 578 15.21 -1.45 -5.43
N LEU A 579 13.93 -1.21 -5.10
CA LEU A 579 13.38 0.10 -4.82
C LEU A 579 13.63 0.59 -3.39
N GLY A 580 14.34 -0.20 -2.57
CA GLY A 580 14.73 0.16 -1.21
C GLY A 580 13.75 -0.31 -0.12
N LEU A 581 12.73 -1.09 -0.48
CA LEU A 581 11.87 -1.74 0.51
C LEU A 581 12.55 -2.95 1.15
N LYS A 582 12.06 -3.36 2.31
CA LYS A 582 12.47 -4.56 3.03
C LYS A 582 11.35 -5.62 3.11
N PRO A 583 10.83 -6.10 1.96
CA PRO A 583 9.76 -7.10 1.95
C PRO A 583 10.23 -8.44 2.51
N ASP A 584 9.29 -9.21 3.07
CA ASP A 584 9.51 -10.54 3.60
C ASP A 584 10.10 -11.51 2.57
N ARG A 585 10.75 -12.54 3.07
CA ARG A 585 11.23 -13.66 2.29
C ARG A 585 10.21 -14.79 2.34
N THR A 586 9.57 -15.07 1.21
CA THR A 586 8.51 -16.09 1.13
C THR A 586 9.02 -17.49 0.77
N THR A 587 10.26 -17.60 0.28
CA THR A 587 10.90 -18.86 -0.13
C THR A 587 12.42 -18.75 -0.08
N PRO A 588 13.19 -19.85 0.09
CA PRO A 588 14.64 -19.81 -0.01
C PRO A 588 15.16 -19.21 -1.32
N GLU A 589 16.30 -18.53 -1.29
CA GLU A 589 16.96 -18.00 -2.49
C GLU A 589 17.27 -19.07 -3.52
N TRP A 590 17.67 -20.26 -3.06
CA TRP A 590 17.88 -21.41 -3.92
C TRP A 590 16.66 -21.75 -4.78
N CYS A 591 15.45 -21.60 -4.23
CA CYS A 591 14.18 -21.85 -4.90
C CYS A 591 13.82 -20.77 -5.92
N ASN A 592 14.09 -19.51 -5.59
CA ASN A 592 13.94 -18.41 -6.55
C ASN A 592 14.84 -18.61 -7.77
N ASP A 593 16.04 -19.16 -7.57
CA ASP A 593 17.02 -19.42 -8.63
C ASP A 593 16.76 -20.70 -9.45
N ARG A 594 15.81 -21.55 -9.04
CA ARG A 594 15.57 -22.88 -9.63
C ARG A 594 14.08 -23.16 -9.75
N GLU A 595 13.48 -22.49 -10.71
CA GLU A 595 12.07 -22.64 -11.00
C GLU A 595 11.75 -24.11 -11.37
N GLY A 596 10.71 -24.65 -10.75
CA GLY A 596 10.25 -26.03 -10.90
C GLY A 596 10.85 -27.02 -9.91
N GLU A 597 11.92 -26.68 -9.19
CA GLU A 597 12.60 -27.60 -8.26
C GLU A 597 12.11 -27.49 -6.80
N CYS A 598 11.45 -26.38 -6.45
CA CYS A 598 10.89 -26.15 -5.12
C CYS A 598 9.37 -26.23 -5.10
N ILE A 599 8.79 -27.31 -5.64
CA ILE A 599 7.37 -27.59 -5.45
C ILE A 599 7.17 -27.99 -3.98
N ILE A 600 7.02 -26.99 -3.13
CA ILE A 600 6.76 -27.15 -1.71
C ILE A 600 5.26 -27.45 -1.58
N SER A 601 4.91 -28.73 -1.50
CA SER A 601 3.59 -29.17 -1.05
C SER A 601 3.53 -29.04 0.48
N TYR A 602 3.01 -27.93 0.98
CA TYR A 602 2.52 -27.85 2.36
C TYR A 602 1.01 -27.80 2.35
#